data_AF-A0A0E0J179-F1
#
_entry.id   AF-A0A0E0J179-F1
#
_cell.length_a   1.000
_cell.length_b   1.000
_cell.length_c   1.000
_cell.angle_alpha   90.00
_cell.angle_beta   90.00
_cell.angle_gamma   90.00
#
_symmetry.space_group_name_H-M   'P 1'
#
loop_
_entity.id
_entity.type
_entity.pdbx_description
1 polymer ?
#
loop_
_entity_poly.entity_id
_entity_poly.type
_entity_poly.pdbx_seq_one_letter_code
_entity_poly.pdbx_strand_id
1 'polypeptide(L)'
;MQDMLSRDMCAELPLEPSLSRTLIEANELGCLSQALTVAAVLSAEITFRSTRSKDMEGKRKRQELPDGSGWGDHIQLLQIFESWDRTGYDPRWCSDHELQVRGMKFSKDVRNQLSQIIQKIAKGSTDVQAKKERKSDPDYRKLRRALCVGYGNQLAERMLHHNGYHTVGYRAQLVQVHPFSVLEGDEYGKLPVYVVYHELINTTRPFMRNVCAVDQSWVKPILKKLERLDMNKLSGGSSGSKDPEPLEDKQVSSPKKAMDVKQSDVDSKIQAARERYLARKGKK
;
A
#
# COMPACT_ATOMS: atom_id res chain seq x y z
N MET A 1 -20.00 12.66 -22.11
CA MET A 1 -18.72 13.38 -22.27
C MET A 1 -17.71 12.93 -21.21
N GLN A 2 -18.07 12.92 -19.92
CA GLN A 2 -17.21 12.48 -18.82
C GLN A 2 -16.82 10.97 -18.85
N ASP A 3 -17.77 10.10 -19.22
CA ASP A 3 -17.49 8.66 -19.44
C ASP A 3 -16.61 8.38 -20.66
N MET A 4 -16.68 9.24 -21.68
CA MET A 4 -15.85 9.13 -22.88
C MET A 4 -14.40 9.50 -22.54
N LEU A 5 -14.19 10.62 -21.86
CA LEU A 5 -12.87 11.05 -21.40
C LEU A 5 -12.23 10.05 -20.42
N SER A 6 -13.04 9.43 -19.56
CA SER A 6 -12.59 8.34 -18.68
C SER A 6 -12.19 7.07 -19.45
N ARG A 7 -12.92 6.70 -20.51
CA ARG A 7 -12.56 5.57 -21.36
C ARG A 7 -11.29 5.85 -22.16
N ASP A 8 -11.20 7.02 -22.76
CA ASP A 8 -10.07 7.41 -23.61
C ASP A 8 -8.78 7.53 -22.77
N MET A 9 -8.85 8.09 -21.56
CA MET A 9 -7.71 8.08 -20.63
C MET A 9 -7.29 6.66 -20.22
N CYS A 10 -8.23 5.75 -19.96
CA CYS A 10 -7.89 4.36 -19.66
C CYS A 10 -7.33 3.58 -20.87
N ALA A 11 -7.71 3.93 -22.10
CA ALA A 11 -7.32 3.22 -23.31
C ALA A 11 -6.03 3.76 -23.95
N GLU A 12 -5.78 5.06 -23.86
CA GLU A 12 -4.63 5.70 -24.53
C GLU A 12 -3.39 5.83 -23.63
N LEU A 13 -3.54 5.76 -22.30
CA LEU A 13 -2.39 5.86 -21.39
C LEU A 13 -1.66 4.51 -21.31
N PRO A 14 -0.32 4.47 -21.54
CA PRO A 14 0.47 3.26 -21.40
C PRO A 14 0.77 2.98 -19.91
N LEU A 15 -0.28 2.84 -19.11
CA LEU A 15 -0.22 2.66 -17.66
C LEU A 15 -1.10 1.49 -17.22
N GLU A 16 -0.77 0.94 -16.06
CA GLU A 16 -1.63 -0.02 -15.37
C GLU A 16 -3.04 0.57 -15.14
N PRO A 17 -4.12 -0.23 -15.28
CA PRO A 17 -5.49 0.26 -15.11
C PRO A 17 -5.73 1.02 -13.80
N SER A 18 -5.12 0.59 -12.69
CA SER A 18 -5.21 1.28 -11.38
C SER A 18 -4.62 2.69 -11.41
N LEU A 19 -3.49 2.88 -12.12
CA LEU A 19 -2.86 4.19 -12.30
C LEU A 19 -3.69 5.07 -13.23
N SER A 20 -4.17 4.54 -14.35
CA SER A 20 -5.07 5.28 -15.25
C SER A 20 -6.34 5.75 -14.53
N ARG A 21 -6.95 4.88 -13.71
CA ARG A 21 -8.11 5.23 -12.89
C ARG A 21 -7.77 6.28 -11.82
N THR A 22 -6.58 6.21 -11.22
CA THR A 22 -6.07 7.24 -10.30
C THR A 22 -5.99 8.60 -10.98
N LEU A 23 -5.45 8.67 -12.21
CA LEU A 23 -5.31 9.93 -12.95
C LEU A 23 -6.65 10.54 -13.32
N ILE A 24 -7.64 9.72 -13.67
CA ILE A 24 -9.02 10.17 -13.94
C ILE A 24 -9.62 10.81 -12.68
N GLU A 25 -9.59 10.11 -11.53
CA GLU A 25 -10.12 10.66 -10.27
C GLU A 25 -9.33 11.90 -9.83
N ALA A 26 -8.01 11.92 -10.01
CA ALA A 26 -7.16 13.06 -9.67
C ALA A 26 -7.47 14.30 -10.53
N ASN A 27 -7.88 14.11 -11.79
CA ASN A 27 -8.35 15.20 -12.63
C ASN A 27 -9.62 15.83 -12.07
N GLU A 28 -10.59 15.00 -11.63
CA GLU A 28 -11.84 15.47 -11.03
C GLU A 28 -11.62 16.18 -9.68
N LEU A 29 -10.67 15.70 -8.87
CA LEU A 29 -10.35 16.29 -7.57
C LEU A 29 -9.41 17.51 -7.67
N GLY A 30 -8.86 17.78 -8.86
CA GLY A 30 -7.92 18.88 -9.09
C GLY A 30 -6.52 18.66 -8.51
N CYS A 31 -6.06 17.40 -8.41
CA CYS A 31 -4.71 17.02 -7.98
C CYS A 31 -3.91 16.27 -9.08
N LEU A 32 -4.31 16.43 -10.35
CA LEU A 32 -3.74 15.71 -11.50
C LEU A 32 -2.20 15.84 -11.60
N SER A 33 -1.63 17.02 -11.34
CA SER A 33 -0.17 17.22 -11.43
C SER A 33 0.62 16.34 -10.44
N GLN A 34 0.08 16.18 -9.23
CA GLN A 34 0.69 15.32 -8.21
C GLN A 34 0.52 13.84 -8.59
N ALA A 35 -0.68 13.45 -9.03
CA ALA A 35 -0.95 12.08 -9.45
C ALA A 35 -0.11 11.66 -10.67
N LEU A 36 0.09 12.55 -11.64
CA LEU A 36 0.99 12.35 -12.79
C LEU A 36 2.42 12.07 -12.34
N THR A 37 2.89 12.80 -11.33
CA THR A 37 4.23 12.62 -10.78
C THR A 37 4.35 11.27 -10.10
N VAL A 38 3.38 10.90 -9.25
CA VAL A 38 3.34 9.58 -8.60
C VAL A 38 3.31 8.44 -9.62
N ALA A 39 2.43 8.54 -10.63
CA ALA A 39 2.34 7.54 -11.70
C ALA A 39 3.66 7.37 -12.44
N ALA A 40 4.30 8.48 -12.83
CA ALA A 40 5.56 8.43 -13.57
C ALA A 40 6.73 7.85 -12.74
N VAL A 41 6.76 8.16 -11.44
CA VAL A 41 7.77 7.64 -10.52
C VAL A 41 7.58 6.15 -10.27
N LEU A 42 6.34 5.69 -10.08
CA LEU A 42 6.02 4.27 -9.93
C LEU A 42 6.33 3.46 -11.19
N SER A 43 5.96 3.97 -12.38
CA SER A 43 6.26 3.32 -13.66
C SER A 43 7.75 3.25 -13.98
N ALA A 44 8.56 4.12 -13.40
CA ALA A 44 10.01 4.12 -13.54
C ALA A 44 10.72 3.22 -12.52
N GLU A 45 9.98 2.65 -11.56
CA GLU A 45 10.49 1.85 -10.45
C GLU A 45 11.71 2.48 -9.77
N ILE A 46 11.58 3.73 -9.30
CA ILE A 46 12.72 4.41 -8.68
C ILE A 46 13.26 3.54 -7.54
N THR A 47 14.46 3.02 -7.78
CA THR A 47 15.15 2.14 -6.86
C THR A 47 16.13 2.99 -6.06
N PHE A 48 15.97 3.02 -4.74
CA PHE A 48 16.98 3.53 -3.84
C PHE A 48 18.26 2.72 -4.04
N ARG A 49 19.43 3.38 -4.14
CA ARG A 49 20.68 2.64 -4.26
C ARG A 49 20.82 1.75 -3.03
N SER A 50 20.86 0.44 -3.25
CA SER A 50 21.20 -0.53 -2.20
C SER A 50 22.66 -0.29 -1.85
N THR A 51 22.92 0.51 -0.81
CA THR A 51 24.26 0.62 -0.27
C THR A 51 24.57 -0.70 0.43
N ARG A 52 25.36 -1.55 -0.25
CA ARG A 52 26.06 -2.66 0.38
C ARG A 52 27.17 -2.09 1.28
N SER A 53 26.86 -1.35 2.32
CA SER A 53 27.83 -1.08 3.38
C SER A 53 27.17 -0.45 4.58
N LYS A 54 27.77 -0.75 5.73
CA LYS A 54 27.47 -0.20 7.06
C LYS A 54 27.88 1.28 7.16
N ASP A 55 27.68 2.10 6.13
CA ASP A 55 28.03 3.51 6.18
C ASP A 55 26.94 4.28 6.91
N MET A 56 27.27 4.72 8.14
CA MET A 56 26.42 5.61 8.94
C MET A 56 26.07 6.90 8.19
N GLU A 57 26.92 7.31 7.25
CA GLU A 57 26.73 8.50 6.42
C GLU A 57 25.62 8.32 5.37
N GLY A 58 25.55 7.17 4.71
CA GLY A 58 24.48 6.87 3.76
C GLY A 58 23.11 6.79 4.44
N LYS A 59 23.07 6.22 5.66
CA LYS A 59 21.87 6.22 6.50
C LYS A 59 21.42 7.63 6.91
N ARG A 60 22.34 8.53 7.22
CA ARG A 60 22.04 9.94 7.53
C ARG A 60 21.49 10.68 6.32
N LYS A 61 22.12 10.53 5.16
CA LYS A 61 21.63 11.13 3.90
C LYS A 61 20.27 10.61 3.48
N ARG A 62 19.98 9.33 3.74
CA ARG A 62 18.64 8.76 3.57
C ARG A 62 17.60 9.32 4.56
N GLN A 63 18.02 9.79 5.74
CA GLN A 63 17.14 10.50 6.68
C GLN A 63 16.83 11.94 6.24
N GLU A 64 17.61 12.53 5.33
CA GLU A 64 17.33 13.86 4.76
C GLU A 64 16.24 13.80 3.68
N LEU A 65 15.92 12.61 3.17
CA LEU A 65 14.81 12.44 2.25
C LEU A 65 13.47 12.72 2.96
N PRO A 66 12.49 13.28 2.24
CA PRO A 66 11.15 13.46 2.77
C PRO A 66 10.57 12.15 3.31
N ASP A 67 9.84 12.20 4.41
CA ASP A 67 9.26 11.05 5.13
C ASP A 67 7.86 10.66 4.61
N GLY A 68 7.35 11.33 3.57
CA GLY A 68 5.96 11.14 3.13
C GLY A 68 4.93 11.78 4.05
N SER A 69 5.36 12.62 4.99
CA SER A 69 4.52 13.29 5.99
C SER A 69 3.63 12.33 6.80
N GLY A 70 4.14 11.13 7.09
CA GLY A 70 3.41 10.07 7.78
C GLY A 70 2.32 9.37 6.96
N TRP A 71 2.10 9.79 5.71
CA TRP A 71 1.04 9.23 4.85
C TRP A 71 1.49 8.04 4.01
N GLY A 72 2.80 7.85 3.87
CA GLY A 72 3.40 6.67 3.24
C GLY A 72 4.18 6.96 1.95
N ASP A 73 4.59 5.86 1.30
CA ASP A 73 5.59 5.83 0.25
C ASP A 73 5.17 6.62 -1.00
N HIS A 74 3.90 6.57 -1.40
CA HIS A 74 3.42 7.33 -2.56
C HIS A 74 3.64 8.83 -2.41
N ILE A 75 3.44 9.34 -1.19
CA ILE A 75 3.63 10.75 -0.86
C ILE A 75 5.12 11.08 -0.78
N GLN A 76 5.93 10.19 -0.20
CA GLN A 76 7.38 10.34 -0.22
C GLN A 76 7.92 10.43 -1.65
N LEU A 77 7.50 9.53 -2.55
CA LEU A 77 7.93 9.52 -3.95
C LEU A 77 7.59 10.84 -4.66
N LEU A 78 6.40 11.40 -4.40
CA LEU A 78 6.03 12.74 -4.88
C LEU A 78 6.97 13.82 -4.33
N GLN A 79 7.18 13.84 -3.02
CA GLN A 79 8.01 14.86 -2.36
C GLN A 79 9.47 14.80 -2.83
N ILE A 80 10.01 13.60 -3.05
CA ILE A 80 11.35 13.41 -3.62
C ILE A 80 11.43 14.03 -5.00
N PHE A 81 10.48 13.74 -5.88
CA PHE A 81 10.45 14.29 -7.23
C PHE A 81 10.29 15.82 -7.20
N GLU A 82 9.40 16.37 -6.39
CA GLU A 82 9.19 17.81 -6.26
C GLU A 82 10.41 18.54 -5.65
N SER A 83 11.15 17.88 -4.77
CA SER A 83 12.40 18.41 -4.23
C SER A 83 13.49 18.46 -5.30
N TRP A 84 13.59 17.41 -6.10
CA TRP A 84 14.50 17.39 -7.25
C TRP A 84 14.13 18.43 -8.32
N ASP A 85 12.84 18.61 -8.62
CA ASP A 85 12.35 19.65 -9.54
C ASP A 85 12.75 21.06 -9.08
N ARG A 86 12.63 21.36 -7.78
CA ARG A 86 13.06 22.64 -7.19
C ARG A 86 14.56 22.91 -7.32
N THR A 87 15.39 21.88 -7.43
CA THR A 87 16.83 22.01 -7.67
C THR A 87 17.18 22.25 -9.14
N GLY A 88 16.19 22.30 -10.03
CA GLY A 88 16.41 22.37 -11.47
C GLY A 88 16.85 21.03 -12.07
N TYR A 89 16.46 19.91 -11.44
CA TYR A 89 16.82 18.55 -11.85
C TYR A 89 18.33 18.24 -11.77
N ASP A 90 19.01 18.77 -10.75
CA ASP A 90 20.45 18.56 -10.56
C ASP A 90 20.79 17.07 -10.35
N PRO A 91 21.64 16.44 -11.18
CA PRO A 91 22.11 15.07 -10.96
C PRO A 91 22.92 14.88 -9.67
N ARG A 92 23.57 15.94 -9.16
CA ARG A 92 24.34 15.89 -7.90
C ARG A 92 23.41 15.67 -6.72
N TRP A 93 22.28 16.38 -6.68
CA TRP A 93 21.25 16.20 -5.65
C TRP A 93 20.82 14.73 -5.52
N CYS A 94 20.60 14.04 -6.65
CA CYS A 94 20.28 12.60 -6.63
C CYS A 94 21.41 11.75 -6.04
N SER A 95 22.66 12.09 -6.32
CA SER A 95 23.82 11.35 -5.80
C SER A 95 23.99 11.57 -4.30
N ASP A 96 23.77 12.80 -3.84
CA ASP A 96 23.83 13.18 -2.43
C ASP A 96 22.76 12.48 -1.59
N HIS A 97 21.60 12.16 -2.18
CA HIS A 97 20.49 11.47 -1.50
C HIS A 97 20.37 9.98 -1.87
N GLU A 98 21.43 9.37 -2.41
CA GLU A 98 21.49 7.94 -2.76
C GLU A 98 20.42 7.46 -3.77
N LEU A 99 19.95 8.37 -4.63
CA LEU A 99 18.99 8.09 -5.68
C LEU A 99 19.70 7.68 -6.98
N GLN A 100 19.05 6.82 -7.76
CA GLN A 100 19.53 6.47 -9.09
C GLN A 100 19.19 7.58 -10.09
N VAL A 101 20.19 8.36 -10.50
CA VAL A 101 20.05 9.47 -11.48
C VAL A 101 19.31 9.03 -12.74
N ARG A 102 19.62 7.83 -13.27
CA ARG A 102 18.97 7.28 -14.46
C ARG A 102 17.47 7.07 -14.25
N GLY A 103 17.07 6.53 -13.09
CA GLY A 103 15.67 6.34 -12.71
C GLY A 103 14.93 7.67 -12.61
N MET A 104 15.49 8.64 -11.90
CA MET A 104 14.90 9.98 -11.75
C MET A 104 14.69 10.69 -13.11
N LYS A 105 15.69 10.66 -13.99
CA LYS A 105 15.58 11.22 -15.35
C LYS A 105 14.50 10.51 -16.15
N PHE A 106 14.46 9.17 -16.10
CA PHE A 106 13.42 8.41 -16.77
C PHE A 106 12.02 8.76 -16.25
N SER A 107 11.82 8.90 -14.93
CA SER A 107 10.55 9.35 -14.35
C SER A 107 10.13 10.73 -14.87
N LYS A 108 11.07 11.66 -15.06
CA LYS A 108 10.78 12.97 -15.65
C LYS A 108 10.30 12.84 -17.09
N ASP A 109 10.95 12.00 -17.89
CA ASP A 109 10.57 11.76 -19.28
C ASP A 109 9.18 11.13 -19.37
N VAL A 110 8.90 10.10 -18.54
CA VAL A 110 7.56 9.48 -18.44
C VAL A 110 6.51 10.51 -18.02
N ARG A 111 6.78 11.34 -17.01
CA ARG A 111 5.86 12.40 -16.57
C ARG A 111 5.52 13.37 -17.71
N ASN A 112 6.52 13.76 -18.50
CA ASN A 112 6.34 14.65 -19.64
C ASN A 112 5.49 13.98 -20.74
N GLN A 113 5.76 12.71 -21.05
CA GLN A 113 4.98 11.94 -22.03
C GLN A 113 3.52 11.80 -21.60
N LEU A 114 3.26 11.39 -20.35
CA LEU A 114 1.91 11.28 -19.81
C LEU A 114 1.18 12.63 -19.84
N SER A 115 1.86 13.72 -19.48
CA SER A 115 1.28 15.07 -19.58
C SER A 115 0.93 15.45 -21.01
N GLN A 116 1.74 15.08 -22.01
CA GLN A 116 1.46 15.36 -23.42
C GLN A 116 0.25 14.55 -23.92
N ILE A 117 0.15 13.28 -23.55
CA ILE A 117 -0.98 12.42 -23.91
C ILE A 117 -2.28 12.99 -23.32
N ILE A 118 -2.31 13.30 -22.03
CA ILE A 118 -3.51 13.87 -21.39
C ILE A 118 -3.89 15.22 -22.02
N GLN A 119 -2.92 16.07 -22.34
CA GLN A 119 -3.18 17.32 -23.05
C GLN A 119 -3.77 17.08 -24.45
N LYS A 120 -3.32 16.04 -25.17
CA LYS A 120 -3.86 15.68 -26.48
C LYS A 120 -5.32 15.22 -26.37
N ILE A 121 -5.62 14.35 -25.41
CA ILE A 121 -6.98 13.87 -25.12
C ILE A 121 -7.91 15.05 -24.78
N ALA A 122 -7.46 15.95 -23.90
CA ALA A 122 -8.26 17.08 -23.45
C ALA A 122 -8.38 18.23 -24.46
N LYS A 123 -7.50 18.31 -25.47
CA LYS A 123 -7.65 19.27 -26.59
C LYS A 123 -8.85 18.96 -27.50
N GLY A 124 -9.51 17.81 -27.32
CA GLY A 124 -10.85 17.53 -27.89
C GLY A 124 -12.04 17.94 -27.00
N SER A 125 -11.81 18.25 -25.70
CA SER A 125 -12.84 18.69 -24.77
C SER A 125 -12.21 19.27 -23.49
N THR A 126 -12.13 20.60 -23.44
CA THR A 126 -12.02 21.52 -22.29
C THR A 126 -11.00 21.25 -21.16
N ASP A 127 -10.06 22.21 -21.05
CA ASP A 127 -9.37 22.73 -19.86
C ASP A 127 -8.57 21.75 -18.98
N VAL A 128 -7.39 21.31 -19.47
CA VAL A 128 -6.33 20.78 -18.57
C VAL A 128 -5.73 21.96 -17.80
N GLN A 129 -6.28 22.22 -16.64
CA GLN A 129 -5.71 23.13 -15.64
C GLN A 129 -4.45 22.53 -14.99
N ALA A 130 -3.44 22.16 -15.79
CA ALA A 130 -2.14 21.70 -15.30
C ALA A 130 -1.31 22.83 -14.65
N LYS A 131 -1.81 24.07 -14.67
CA LYS A 131 -1.13 25.27 -14.15
C LYS A 131 -1.91 26.07 -13.11
N LYS A 132 -3.07 25.61 -12.63
CA LYS A 132 -3.78 26.35 -11.60
C LYS A 132 -3.05 26.21 -10.26
N GLU A 133 -2.90 27.34 -9.59
CA GLU A 133 -2.18 27.53 -8.33
C GLU A 133 -2.29 26.30 -7.42
N ARG A 134 -1.14 25.85 -6.90
CA ARG A 134 -1.04 24.80 -5.88
C ARG A 134 -1.74 25.29 -4.60
N LYS A 135 -3.08 25.35 -4.59
CA LYS A 135 -3.82 25.50 -3.35
C LYS A 135 -3.37 24.36 -2.46
N SER A 136 -2.81 24.71 -1.30
CA SER A 136 -2.38 23.76 -0.28
C SER A 136 -3.47 22.72 -0.08
N ASP A 137 -3.22 21.49 -0.50
CA ASP A 137 -4.07 20.35 -0.18
C ASP A 137 -3.54 19.79 1.14
N PRO A 138 -4.18 20.13 2.28
CA PRO A 138 -3.71 19.62 3.56
C PRO A 138 -3.64 18.10 3.49
N ASP A 139 -2.54 17.55 3.98
CA ASP A 139 -2.34 16.11 4.09
C ASP A 139 -2.44 15.33 2.78
N TYR A 140 -2.25 15.97 1.62
CA TYR A 140 -2.39 15.33 0.31
C TYR A 140 -3.75 14.62 0.13
N ARG A 141 -4.80 15.10 0.81
CA ARG A 141 -6.08 14.42 0.92
C ARG A 141 -6.71 14.06 -0.43
N LYS A 142 -6.64 14.98 -1.41
CA LYS A 142 -7.17 14.74 -2.76
C LYS A 142 -6.40 13.65 -3.48
N LEU A 143 -5.07 13.68 -3.40
CA LEU A 143 -4.22 12.66 -4.00
C LEU A 143 -4.44 11.29 -3.36
N ARG A 144 -4.48 11.21 -2.03
CA ARG A 144 -4.75 9.96 -1.29
C ARG A 144 -6.12 9.39 -1.63
N ARG A 145 -7.13 10.25 -1.76
CA ARG A 145 -8.45 9.85 -2.24
C ARG A 145 -8.41 9.33 -3.67
N ALA A 146 -7.69 10.00 -4.57
CA ALA A 146 -7.53 9.53 -5.96
C ALA A 146 -6.86 8.15 -6.03
N LEU A 147 -5.79 7.95 -5.25
CA LEU A 147 -5.11 6.66 -5.08
C LEU A 147 -6.07 5.60 -4.52
N CYS A 148 -6.86 5.93 -3.49
CA CYS A 148 -7.86 5.02 -2.93
C CYS A 148 -8.86 4.52 -3.96
N VAL A 149 -9.34 5.41 -4.84
CA VAL A 149 -10.31 5.04 -5.89
C VAL A 149 -9.64 4.27 -7.02
N GLY A 150 -8.44 4.67 -7.44
CA GLY A 150 -7.69 3.99 -8.50
C GLY A 150 -7.24 2.59 -8.12
N TYR A 151 -6.75 2.43 -6.90
CA TYR A 151 -6.28 1.16 -6.32
C TYR A 151 -7.38 0.43 -5.53
N GLY A 152 -8.65 0.58 -5.89
CA GLY A 152 -9.77 0.03 -5.12
C GLY A 152 -9.74 -1.49 -4.92
N ASN A 153 -9.05 -2.23 -5.80
CA ASN A 153 -8.80 -3.68 -5.69
C ASN A 153 -7.50 -4.03 -4.94
N GLN A 154 -6.69 -3.04 -4.56
CA GLN A 154 -5.41 -3.17 -3.88
C GLN A 154 -5.45 -2.43 -2.54
N LEU A 155 -6.54 -2.68 -1.80
CA LEU A 155 -6.76 -2.18 -0.45
C LEU A 155 -6.36 -3.25 0.57
N ALA A 156 -5.92 -2.82 1.75
CA ALA A 156 -5.69 -3.70 2.87
C ALA A 156 -6.18 -3.07 4.18
N GLU A 157 -6.73 -3.91 5.06
CA GLU A 157 -7.25 -3.53 6.37
C GLU A 157 -6.33 -4.04 7.48
N ARG A 158 -5.94 -3.14 8.38
CA ARG A 158 -5.14 -3.47 9.56
C ARG A 158 -5.99 -4.31 10.51
N MET A 159 -5.43 -5.40 10.98
CA MET A 159 -6.05 -6.17 12.05
C MET A 159 -6.08 -5.40 13.39
N LEU A 160 -7.00 -5.80 14.25
CA LEU A 160 -7.31 -5.10 15.50
C LEU A 160 -6.12 -4.96 16.47
N HIS A 161 -5.34 -6.04 16.67
CA HIS A 161 -4.33 -6.13 17.74
C HIS A 161 -2.88 -6.26 17.23
N HIS A 162 -2.63 -6.14 15.93
CA HIS A 162 -1.28 -6.18 15.39
C HIS A 162 -1.16 -5.32 14.12
N ASN A 163 0.06 -4.93 13.74
CA ASN A 163 0.35 -4.15 12.54
C ASN A 163 0.42 -4.99 11.24
N GLY A 164 -0.08 -6.23 11.26
CA GLY A 164 -0.37 -6.98 10.05
C GLY A 164 -1.70 -6.56 9.43
N TYR A 165 -1.84 -6.80 8.13
CA TYR A 165 -2.97 -6.41 7.31
C TYR A 165 -3.59 -7.61 6.61
N HIS A 166 -4.89 -7.57 6.36
CA HIS A 166 -5.55 -8.45 5.41
C HIS A 166 -5.82 -7.70 4.12
N THR A 167 -5.47 -8.29 2.98
CA THR A 167 -5.89 -7.75 1.68
C THR A 167 -7.40 -7.81 1.55
N VAL A 168 -7.96 -6.78 0.94
CA VAL A 168 -9.39 -6.68 0.63
C VAL A 168 -9.63 -7.34 -0.73
N GLY A 169 -10.61 -8.24 -0.82
CA GLY A 169 -11.02 -8.87 -2.08
C GLY A 169 -11.33 -10.36 -1.93
N TYR A 170 -11.39 -11.07 -3.06
CA TYR A 170 -11.83 -12.48 -3.14
C TYR A 170 -10.94 -13.50 -2.40
N ARG A 171 -9.69 -13.14 -2.13
CA ARG A 171 -8.76 -13.98 -1.35
C ARG A 171 -7.98 -13.09 -0.41
N ALA A 172 -8.60 -12.79 0.73
CA ALA A 172 -7.93 -12.08 1.81
C ALA A 172 -6.71 -12.89 2.26
N GLN A 173 -5.53 -12.30 2.17
CA GLN A 173 -4.29 -12.89 2.65
C GLN A 173 -3.69 -12.00 3.74
N LEU A 174 -3.02 -12.64 4.70
CA LEU A 174 -2.26 -11.92 5.71
C LEU A 174 -0.96 -11.39 5.10
N VAL A 175 -0.77 -10.07 5.17
CA VAL A 175 0.37 -9.34 4.64
C VAL A 175 0.94 -8.38 5.66
N GLN A 176 2.19 -7.98 5.46
CA GLN A 176 2.86 -6.95 6.25
C GLN A 176 3.30 -5.79 5.36
N VAL A 177 3.44 -4.61 5.94
CA VAL A 177 4.09 -3.49 5.25
C VAL A 177 5.57 -3.84 5.04
N HIS A 178 6.09 -3.59 3.85
CA HIS A 178 7.48 -3.88 3.54
C HIS A 178 8.43 -3.07 4.47
N PRO A 179 9.53 -3.65 4.99
CA PRO A 179 10.44 -2.97 5.91
C PRO A 179 11.12 -1.69 5.39
N PHE A 180 11.08 -1.46 4.08
CA PHE A 180 11.62 -0.24 3.45
C PHE A 180 10.59 0.87 3.28
N SER A 181 9.32 0.62 3.60
CA SER A 181 8.30 1.67 3.61
C SER A 181 8.60 2.71 4.68
N VAL A 182 8.19 3.94 4.41
CA VAL A 182 8.22 5.04 5.38
C VAL A 182 6.89 5.24 6.11
N LEU A 183 5.98 4.28 5.98
CA LEU A 183 4.72 4.33 6.72
C LEU A 183 4.99 4.13 8.22
N GLU A 184 4.81 5.19 8.99
CA GLU A 184 4.99 5.19 10.43
C GLU A 184 3.67 4.97 11.18
N GLY A 185 3.78 4.48 12.41
CA GLY A 185 2.65 4.34 13.32
C GLY A 185 2.31 5.67 14.00
N ASP A 186 1.12 5.72 14.59
CA ASP A 186 0.73 6.80 15.49
C ASP A 186 1.56 6.82 16.79
N GLU A 187 1.22 7.69 17.73
CA GLU A 187 1.85 7.80 19.05
C GLU A 187 1.85 6.49 19.87
N TYR A 188 0.98 5.54 19.55
CA TYR A 188 0.91 4.20 20.15
C TYR A 188 1.57 3.12 19.29
N GLY A 189 2.25 3.51 18.21
CA GLY A 189 2.88 2.63 17.24
C GLY A 189 1.89 1.86 16.36
N LYS A 190 0.62 2.28 16.28
CA LYS A 190 -0.38 1.62 15.43
C LYS A 190 -0.36 2.23 14.03
N LEU A 191 -0.28 1.36 13.03
CA LEU A 191 -0.38 1.80 11.65
C LEU A 191 -1.82 2.20 11.27
N PRO A 192 -2.03 2.93 10.16
CA PRO A 192 -3.35 3.31 9.69
C PRO A 192 -4.28 2.12 9.45
N VAL A 193 -5.58 2.29 9.74
CA VAL A 193 -6.58 1.20 9.62
C VAL A 193 -6.70 0.70 8.19
N TYR A 194 -6.68 1.58 7.20
CA TYR A 194 -6.70 1.21 5.79
C TYR A 194 -5.50 1.79 5.05
N VAL A 195 -4.95 0.98 4.17
CA VAL A 195 -3.89 1.38 3.25
C VAL A 195 -4.20 0.91 1.84
N VAL A 196 -3.72 1.66 0.85
CA VAL A 196 -3.53 1.18 -0.53
C VAL A 196 -2.10 0.68 -0.68
N TYR A 197 -1.88 -0.29 -1.56
CA TYR A 197 -0.54 -0.74 -1.95
C TYR A 197 -0.41 -0.81 -3.47
N HIS A 198 0.80 -0.54 -3.98
CA HIS A 198 1.08 -0.66 -5.42
C HIS A 198 1.40 -2.10 -5.81
N GLU A 199 2.22 -2.76 -5.01
CA GLU A 199 2.80 -4.07 -5.30
C GLU A 199 2.63 -5.02 -4.12
N LEU A 200 2.45 -6.30 -4.44
CA LEU A 200 2.36 -7.39 -3.47
C LEU A 200 3.49 -8.37 -3.75
N ILE A 201 4.50 -8.38 -2.89
CA ILE A 201 5.65 -9.27 -3.00
C ILE A 201 5.32 -10.58 -2.30
N ASN A 202 5.08 -11.63 -3.09
CA ASN A 202 4.76 -12.94 -2.55
C ASN A 202 6.05 -13.67 -2.14
N THR A 203 6.22 -13.88 -0.84
CA THR A 203 7.30 -14.68 -0.25
C THR A 203 6.72 -15.61 0.81
N THR A 204 7.55 -16.29 1.61
CA THR A 204 7.09 -17.01 2.81
C THR A 204 6.28 -16.11 3.76
N ARG A 205 6.57 -14.81 3.79
CA ARG A 205 5.75 -13.78 4.44
C ARG A 205 5.44 -12.69 3.42
N PRO A 206 4.22 -12.63 2.87
CA PRO A 206 3.91 -11.64 1.84
C PRO A 206 4.01 -10.19 2.34
N PHE A 207 4.58 -9.31 1.52
CA PHE A 207 4.77 -7.89 1.85
C PHE A 207 4.09 -6.97 0.85
N MET A 208 3.53 -5.87 1.33
CA MET A 208 3.02 -4.77 0.52
C MET A 208 4.11 -3.71 0.30
N ARG A 209 4.32 -3.31 -0.94
CA ARG A 209 5.29 -2.28 -1.33
C ARG A 209 4.61 -1.06 -1.94
N ASN A 210 5.20 0.10 -1.70
CA ASN A 210 4.66 1.42 -2.00
C ASN A 210 3.26 1.54 -1.40
N VAL A 211 3.19 1.74 -0.08
CA VAL A 211 1.93 1.85 0.65
C VAL A 211 1.52 3.30 0.85
N CYS A 212 0.23 3.57 0.98
CA CYS A 212 -0.28 4.88 1.38
C CYS A 212 -1.51 4.75 2.26
N ALA A 213 -1.54 5.51 3.35
CA ALA A 213 -2.65 5.59 4.29
C ALA A 213 -3.89 6.23 3.62
N VAL A 214 -5.07 5.64 3.85
CA VAL A 214 -6.33 6.15 3.29
C VAL A 214 -7.44 6.16 4.33
N ASP A 215 -8.39 7.08 4.16
CA ASP A 215 -9.49 7.25 5.11
C ASP A 215 -10.56 6.16 4.90
N GLN A 216 -11.08 5.62 6.01
CA GLN A 216 -12.15 4.62 5.98
C GLN A 216 -13.41 5.11 5.23
N SER A 217 -13.69 6.42 5.25
CA SER A 217 -14.85 7.01 4.56
C SER A 217 -14.80 6.82 3.04
N TRP A 218 -13.60 6.78 2.46
CA TRP A 218 -13.39 6.57 1.02
C TRP A 218 -13.40 5.08 0.65
N VAL A 219 -12.95 4.23 1.58
CA VAL A 219 -12.88 2.77 1.41
C VAL A 219 -14.26 2.12 1.45
N LYS A 220 -15.12 2.48 2.41
CA LYS A 220 -16.47 1.93 2.58
C LYS A 220 -17.30 1.81 1.28
N PRO A 221 -17.43 2.84 0.43
CA PRO A 221 -18.20 2.73 -0.82
C PRO A 221 -17.54 1.79 -1.84
N ILE A 222 -16.21 1.62 -1.81
CA ILE A 222 -15.49 0.67 -2.67
C ILE A 222 -15.78 -0.76 -2.21
N LEU A 223 -15.70 -1.03 -0.89
CA LEU A 223 -16.02 -2.35 -0.33
C LEU A 223 -17.43 -2.81 -0.70
N LYS A 224 -18.43 -1.92 -0.54
CA LYS A 224 -19.82 -2.20 -0.94
C LYS A 224 -19.98 -2.54 -2.43
N LYS A 225 -19.12 -2.00 -3.30
CA LYS A 225 -19.13 -2.35 -4.72
C LYS A 225 -18.48 -3.71 -4.95
N LEU A 226 -17.36 -4.00 -4.28
CA LEU A 226 -16.65 -5.27 -4.36
C LEU A 226 -17.50 -6.45 -3.85
N GLU A 227 -18.26 -6.27 -2.77
CA GLU A 227 -19.17 -7.29 -2.22
C GLU A 227 -20.27 -7.71 -3.21
N ARG A 228 -20.66 -6.81 -4.12
CA ARG A 228 -21.67 -7.09 -5.15
C ARG A 228 -21.10 -7.84 -6.35
N LEU A 229 -19.78 -7.94 -6.48
CA LEU A 229 -19.14 -8.59 -7.61
C LEU A 229 -19.02 -10.09 -7.35
N ASP A 230 -19.65 -10.87 -8.21
CA ASP A 230 -19.52 -12.32 -8.20
C ASP A 230 -18.28 -12.73 -9.03
N MET A 231 -17.16 -12.90 -8.34
CA MET A 231 -15.88 -13.23 -8.98
C MET A 231 -15.93 -14.57 -9.74
N ASN A 232 -16.74 -15.53 -9.30
CA ASN A 232 -16.87 -16.84 -9.96
C ASN A 232 -17.55 -16.70 -11.33
N LYS A 233 -18.50 -15.77 -11.45
CA LYS A 233 -19.13 -15.42 -12.74
C LYS A 233 -18.19 -14.65 -13.64
N LEU A 234 -17.37 -13.75 -13.07
CA LEU A 234 -16.40 -12.95 -13.82
C LEU A 234 -15.20 -13.78 -14.33
N SER A 235 -14.82 -14.84 -13.62
CA SER A 235 -13.70 -15.72 -14.02
C SER A 235 -14.07 -16.73 -15.13
N GLY A 236 -15.21 -16.54 -15.80
CA GLY A 236 -15.61 -17.38 -16.94
C GLY A 236 -16.13 -18.77 -16.57
N GLY A 237 -16.56 -18.98 -15.33
CA GLY A 237 -17.37 -20.12 -14.88
C GLY A 237 -17.07 -21.46 -15.56
N SER A 238 -15.98 -22.13 -15.22
CA SER A 238 -15.90 -23.57 -15.50
C SER A 238 -16.83 -24.27 -14.52
N SER A 239 -18.01 -24.67 -15.01
CA SER A 239 -18.84 -25.71 -14.40
C SER A 239 -18.09 -27.05 -14.44
N GLY A 240 -17.13 -27.20 -13.54
CA GLY A 240 -16.54 -28.46 -13.15
C GLY A 240 -16.85 -28.64 -11.68
N SER A 241 -17.89 -29.41 -11.39
CA SER A 241 -18.33 -29.78 -10.06
C SER A 241 -17.17 -30.22 -9.16
N LYS A 242 -16.81 -29.33 -8.24
CA LYS A 242 -16.60 -29.74 -6.86
C LYS A 242 -17.61 -28.95 -6.07
N ASP A 243 -18.71 -29.61 -5.73
CA ASP A 243 -19.60 -29.09 -4.70
C ASP A 243 -18.73 -28.67 -3.51
N PRO A 244 -18.91 -27.47 -2.93
CA PRO A 244 -18.43 -27.27 -1.58
C PRO A 244 -19.12 -28.34 -0.74
N GLU A 245 -18.33 -29.19 -0.08
CA GLU A 245 -18.90 -30.06 0.95
C GLU A 245 -19.81 -29.20 1.83
N PRO A 246 -21.05 -29.65 2.12
CA PRO A 246 -21.86 -28.99 3.11
C PRO A 246 -21.00 -28.88 4.36
N LEU A 247 -20.83 -27.66 4.86
CA LEU A 247 -20.43 -27.46 6.24
C LEU A 247 -21.52 -28.15 7.06
N GLU A 248 -21.27 -29.40 7.46
CA GLU A 248 -22.00 -30.02 8.55
C GLU A 248 -21.99 -28.99 9.67
N ASP A 249 -23.19 -28.63 10.15
CA ASP A 249 -23.37 -28.06 11.47
C ASP A 249 -22.84 -29.07 12.48
N LYS A 250 -21.51 -29.10 12.65
CA LYS A 250 -20.89 -29.57 13.86
C LYS A 250 -21.24 -28.52 14.90
N GLN A 251 -22.38 -28.76 15.55
CA GLN A 251 -22.54 -28.39 16.94
C GLN A 251 -21.18 -28.53 17.61
N VAL A 252 -20.67 -27.40 18.06
CA VAL A 252 -19.42 -27.31 18.82
C VAL A 252 -19.63 -28.10 20.11
N SER A 253 -19.40 -29.41 20.05
CA SER A 253 -19.00 -30.15 21.23
C SER A 253 -17.54 -29.79 21.47
N SER A 254 -17.37 -29.01 22.54
CA SER A 254 -16.11 -28.43 22.98
C SER A 254 -14.95 -29.43 22.96
N PRO A 255 -13.72 -29.07 22.53
CA PRO A 255 -12.55 -29.93 22.65
C PRO A 255 -12.03 -29.93 24.11
N LYS A 256 -12.84 -30.45 25.05
CA LYS A 256 -12.41 -30.59 26.46
C LYS A 256 -11.30 -31.64 26.62
N LYS A 257 -11.30 -32.70 25.81
CA LYS A 257 -10.41 -33.87 26.00
C LYS A 257 -8.93 -33.63 25.64
N ALA A 258 -8.62 -32.75 24.69
CA ALA A 258 -7.22 -32.48 24.31
C ALA A 258 -6.56 -31.38 25.16
N MET A 259 -7.38 -30.47 25.72
CA MET A 259 -6.90 -29.45 26.67
C MET A 259 -6.67 -30.05 28.05
N ASP A 260 -7.52 -30.98 28.52
CA ASP A 260 -7.34 -31.68 29.81
C ASP A 260 -6.01 -32.47 29.88
N VAL A 261 -5.66 -33.16 28.78
CA VAL A 261 -4.42 -33.97 28.73
C VAL A 261 -3.17 -33.09 28.74
N LYS A 262 -3.20 -31.91 28.08
CA LYS A 262 -2.06 -30.97 28.11
C LYS A 262 -1.99 -30.16 29.42
N GLN A 263 -3.14 -29.84 30.03
CA GLN A 263 -3.19 -29.10 31.29
C GLN A 263 -2.72 -29.97 32.47
N SER A 264 -3.15 -31.24 32.51
CA SER A 264 -2.71 -32.21 33.54
C SER A 264 -1.20 -32.50 33.49
N ASP A 265 -0.61 -32.54 32.29
CA ASP A 265 0.85 -32.68 32.11
C ASP A 265 1.64 -31.44 32.58
N VAL A 266 1.06 -30.24 32.43
CA VAL A 266 1.66 -28.98 32.89
C VAL A 266 1.54 -28.86 34.41
N ASP A 267 0.38 -29.17 34.97
CA ASP A 267 0.13 -29.10 36.42
C ASP A 267 0.98 -30.14 37.19
N SER A 268 1.15 -31.35 36.63
CA SER A 268 2.05 -32.37 37.19
C SER A 268 3.51 -31.91 37.23
N LYS A 269 3.96 -31.17 36.20
CA LYS A 269 5.31 -30.58 36.17
C LYS A 269 5.49 -29.44 37.18
N ILE A 270 4.45 -28.63 37.39
CA ILE A 270 4.44 -27.55 38.38
C ILE A 270 4.47 -28.11 39.81
N GLN A 271 3.70 -29.17 40.08
CA GLN A 271 3.67 -29.86 41.38
C GLN A 271 5.05 -30.46 41.72
N ALA A 272 5.65 -31.19 40.77
CA ALA A 272 6.98 -31.79 40.95
C ALA A 272 8.09 -30.74 41.15
N ALA A 273 7.98 -29.56 40.52
CA ALA A 273 8.90 -28.45 40.74
C ALA A 273 8.75 -27.84 42.15
N ARG A 274 7.50 -27.70 42.64
CA ARG A 274 7.22 -27.20 44.00
C ARG A 274 7.74 -28.13 45.09
N GLU A 275 7.55 -29.44 44.95
CA GLU A 275 8.05 -30.42 45.93
C GLU A 275 9.58 -30.42 46.00
N ARG A 276 10.27 -30.35 44.86
CA ARG A 276 11.73 -30.22 44.80
C ARG A 276 12.23 -28.95 45.47
N TYR A 277 11.48 -27.85 45.36
CA TYR A 277 11.82 -26.59 46.02
C TYR A 277 11.63 -26.68 47.54
N LEU A 278 10.53 -27.26 48.01
CA LEU A 278 10.25 -27.42 49.44
C LEU A 278 11.22 -28.40 50.11
N ALA A 279 11.60 -29.50 49.43
CA ALA A 279 12.61 -30.43 49.91
C ALA A 279 14.00 -29.80 50.06
N ARG A 280 14.31 -28.76 49.27
CA ARG A 280 15.54 -27.96 49.42
C ARG A 280 15.45 -26.93 50.54
N LYS A 281 14.24 -26.41 50.83
CA LYS A 281 14.01 -25.40 51.86
C LYS A 281 13.88 -26.01 53.27
N GLY A 282 13.52 -27.29 53.39
CA GLY A 282 13.43 -28.02 54.66
C GLY A 282 14.75 -28.62 55.19
N LYS A 283 15.89 -28.33 54.54
CA LYS A 283 17.23 -28.78 54.96
C LYS A 283 18.16 -27.61 55.37
N LYS A 284 17.59 -26.47 55.75
CA LYS A 284 18.28 -25.38 56.44
C LYS A 284 17.68 -25.19 57.81
#